data_AF-A0A8B6GZB5-F1
#
_entry.id   AF-A0A8B6GZB5-F1
#
_cell.length_a   1.000
_cell.length_b   1.000
_cell.length_c   1.000
_cell.angle_alpha   90.00
_cell.angle_beta   90.00
_cell.angle_gamma   90.00
#
_symmetry.space_group_name_H-M   'P 1'
#
loop_
_entity.id
_entity.type
_entity.pdbx_description
1 polymer ?
#
loop_
_entity_poly.entity_id
_entity_poly.type
_entity_poly.pdbx_seq_one_letter_code
_entity_poly.pdbx_strand_id
1 'polypeptide(L)'
;MNPCFQKSYIKGLESAFNTEIDLLINKLAGLADGKTQVSMLEEFNHLTLDVIGKIGFGMQMNNVENRTEPSEYTKAIKLALGGVSAFVRDPFIKFKYSKWKYLADVKKAMRTLRVLSKQSFDERKKQIERGDYTPDDILNFLVKMKLENPELDGEVILDDITTFFLAGQETSANLLSFALICLWQNKDVLERLKAEVSDVVGDKHYISVEDTNKMEYLDMVIKETLRLYPPAPNTFRENKTDIEIQGYKIPAGTGIMISTFVSSRLEEFFPEPLKFDPERFNPAENRIPSYTYFPFTLGPRTCIGKDFGVIEAKMILSKIVQRFNFEMDPNQSFDIEESATLKPKGGAFCSFTLCDS
;
A
#
# COMPACT_ATOMS: atom_id res chain seq x y z
N MET A 1 11.03 -6.97 17.93
CA MET A 1 9.94 -7.07 16.93
C MET A 1 8.77 -6.27 17.50
N ASN A 2 8.30 -5.27 16.76
CA ASN A 2 7.34 -4.27 17.25
C ASN A 2 5.97 -4.91 17.56
N PRO A 3 5.41 -4.78 18.79
CA PRO A 3 4.10 -5.33 19.14
C PRO A 3 2.96 -4.90 18.19
N CYS A 4 3.02 -3.69 17.64
CA CYS A 4 1.97 -3.10 16.79
C CYS A 4 1.84 -3.72 15.38
N PHE A 5 2.67 -4.70 15.03
CA PHE A 5 2.61 -5.40 13.74
C PHE A 5 2.52 -6.92 13.88
N GLN A 6 2.29 -7.43 15.10
CA GLN A 6 2.03 -8.84 15.31
C GLN A 6 0.62 -9.20 14.80
N LYS A 7 0.45 -10.41 14.28
CA LYS A 7 -0.86 -10.90 13.79
C LYS A 7 -1.97 -10.81 14.84
N SER A 8 -1.63 -11.06 16.11
CA SER A 8 -2.55 -10.91 17.24
C SER A 8 -3.05 -9.47 17.41
N TYR A 9 -2.17 -8.49 17.22
CA TYR A 9 -2.52 -7.08 17.24
C TYR A 9 -3.41 -6.71 16.05
N ILE A 10 -3.03 -7.11 14.83
CA ILE A 10 -3.82 -6.85 13.61
C ILE A 10 -5.23 -7.44 13.72
N LYS A 11 -5.37 -8.62 14.32
CA LYS A 11 -6.68 -9.22 14.61
C LYS A 11 -7.56 -8.33 15.51
N GLY A 12 -6.97 -7.62 16.47
CA GLY A 12 -7.70 -6.67 17.30
C GLY A 12 -8.24 -5.45 16.54
N LEU A 13 -7.79 -5.24 15.30
CA LEU A 13 -8.13 -4.07 14.47
C LEU A 13 -9.20 -4.36 13.43
N GLU A 14 -9.71 -5.60 13.34
CA GLU A 14 -10.71 -6.02 12.35
C GLU A 14 -11.94 -5.12 12.29
N SER A 15 -12.44 -4.68 13.45
CA SER A 15 -13.61 -3.81 13.52
C SER A 15 -13.33 -2.44 12.89
N ALA A 16 -12.13 -1.90 13.10
CA ALA A 16 -11.71 -0.65 12.48
C ALA A 16 -11.55 -0.81 10.96
N PHE A 17 -10.92 -1.89 10.50
CA PHE A 17 -10.83 -2.20 9.07
C PHE A 17 -12.21 -2.31 8.43
N ASN A 18 -13.11 -3.15 8.98
CA ASN A 18 -14.44 -3.31 8.41
C ASN A 18 -15.18 -1.98 8.33
N THR A 19 -15.14 -1.18 9.40
CA THR A 19 -15.80 0.13 9.42
C THR A 19 -15.33 1.03 8.27
N GLU A 20 -14.02 1.21 8.08
CA GLU A 20 -13.50 2.09 7.02
C GLU A 20 -13.77 1.52 5.62
N ILE A 21 -13.63 0.21 5.44
CA ILE A 21 -13.91 -0.45 4.15
C ILE A 21 -15.40 -0.32 3.81
N ASP A 22 -16.29 -0.45 4.80
CA ASP A 22 -17.74 -0.33 4.60
C ASP A 22 -18.16 1.07 4.15
N LEU A 23 -17.43 2.13 4.55
CA LEU A 23 -17.64 3.47 4.01
C LEU A 23 -17.39 3.51 2.49
N LEU A 24 -16.30 2.88 2.02
CA LEU A 24 -16.01 2.79 0.59
C LEU A 24 -17.07 1.94 -0.13
N ILE A 25 -17.41 0.77 0.42
CA ILE A 25 -18.41 -0.13 -0.17
C ILE A 25 -19.77 0.58 -0.31
N ASN A 26 -20.21 1.31 0.71
CA ASN A 26 -21.47 2.07 0.66
C ASN A 26 -21.41 3.21 -0.36
N LYS A 27 -20.28 3.91 -0.45
CA LYS A 27 -20.06 4.93 -1.47
C LYS A 27 -20.13 4.35 -2.89
N LEU A 28 -19.44 3.24 -3.14
CA LEU A 28 -19.47 2.55 -4.44
C LEU A 28 -20.88 2.04 -4.78
N ALA A 29 -21.62 1.52 -3.81
CA ALA A 29 -23.01 1.11 -3.99
C ALA A 29 -23.93 2.26 -4.43
N GLY A 30 -23.72 3.46 -3.89
CA GLY A 30 -24.43 4.66 -4.33
C GLY A 30 -24.11 5.11 -5.76
N LEU A 31 -22.98 4.64 -6.33
CA LEU A 31 -22.50 4.97 -7.68
C LEU A 31 -22.63 3.78 -8.66
N ALA A 32 -23.20 2.65 -8.21
CA ALA A 32 -23.24 1.39 -8.96
C ALA A 32 -24.37 1.35 -10.01
N ASP A 33 -24.40 2.33 -10.91
CA ASP A 33 -25.38 2.47 -12.01
C ASP A 33 -24.91 1.87 -13.35
N GLY A 34 -23.73 1.25 -13.37
CA GLY A 34 -23.07 0.71 -14.56
C GLY A 34 -22.54 1.76 -15.55
N LYS A 35 -22.53 3.04 -15.18
CA LYS A 35 -22.17 4.16 -16.07
C LYS A 35 -21.19 5.13 -15.44
N THR A 36 -21.35 5.44 -14.17
CA THR A 36 -20.54 6.40 -13.43
C THR A 36 -19.12 5.86 -13.28
N GLN A 37 -18.16 6.58 -13.87
CA GLN A 37 -16.75 6.22 -13.81
C GLN A 37 -16.12 6.72 -12.52
N VAL A 38 -15.47 5.82 -11.79
CA VAL A 38 -14.82 6.09 -10.50
C VAL A 38 -13.33 5.80 -10.61
N SER A 39 -12.50 6.76 -10.19
CA SER A 39 -11.04 6.58 -10.11
C SER A 39 -10.69 5.68 -8.92
N MET A 40 -10.52 4.38 -9.14
CA MET A 40 -10.26 3.46 -8.03
C MET A 40 -8.90 3.68 -7.37
N LEU A 41 -7.91 4.20 -8.09
CA LEU A 41 -6.66 4.62 -7.47
C LEU A 41 -6.89 5.75 -6.45
N GLU A 42 -7.75 6.71 -6.77
CA GLU A 42 -8.05 7.80 -5.83
C GLU A 42 -8.85 7.30 -4.62
N GLU A 43 -9.86 6.47 -4.85
CA GLU A 43 -10.67 5.88 -3.77
C GLU A 43 -9.84 4.97 -2.84
N PHE A 44 -8.94 4.15 -3.39
CA PHE A 44 -8.04 3.35 -2.56
C PHE A 44 -7.01 4.20 -1.81
N ASN A 45 -6.54 5.30 -2.40
CA ASN A 45 -5.68 6.25 -1.67
C ASN A 45 -6.42 6.91 -0.50
N HIS A 46 -7.72 7.22 -0.66
CA HIS A 46 -8.53 7.74 0.44
C HIS A 46 -8.75 6.69 1.53
N LEU A 47 -9.17 5.48 1.16
CA LEU A 47 -9.44 4.41 2.09
C LEU A 47 -8.19 4.01 2.90
N THR A 48 -7.07 3.75 2.23
CA THR A 48 -5.83 3.32 2.91
C THR A 48 -5.27 4.43 3.82
N LEU A 49 -5.52 5.71 3.51
CA LEU A 49 -5.17 6.83 4.38
C LEU A 49 -6.06 6.87 5.64
N ASP A 50 -7.36 6.66 5.47
CA ASP A 50 -8.30 6.61 6.59
C ASP A 50 -7.99 5.41 7.50
N VAL A 51 -7.68 4.25 6.91
CA VAL A 51 -7.27 3.03 7.62
C VAL A 51 -5.99 3.26 8.42
N ILE A 52 -4.89 3.71 7.81
CA ILE A 52 -3.64 3.94 8.55
C ILE A 52 -3.80 5.08 9.58
N GLY A 53 -4.55 6.14 9.23
CA GLY A 53 -4.81 7.25 10.14
C GLY A 53 -5.56 6.81 11.39
N LYS A 54 -6.62 6.02 11.23
CA LYS A 54 -7.43 5.53 12.35
C LYS A 54 -6.72 4.46 13.15
N ILE A 55 -6.17 3.45 12.48
CA ILE A 55 -5.61 2.26 13.12
C ILE A 55 -4.20 2.52 13.67
N GLY A 56 -3.37 3.22 12.91
CA GLY A 56 -1.99 3.52 13.31
C GLY A 56 -1.86 4.71 14.26
N PHE A 57 -2.74 5.71 14.12
CA PHE A 57 -2.57 7.01 14.79
C PHE A 57 -3.79 7.48 15.59
N GLY A 58 -4.91 6.74 15.58
CA GLY A 58 -6.14 7.15 16.25
C GLY A 58 -6.76 8.42 15.68
N MET A 59 -6.44 8.77 14.41
CA MET A 59 -6.87 9.99 13.74
C MET A 59 -8.02 9.68 12.78
N GLN A 60 -9.12 10.42 12.89
CA GLN A 60 -10.20 10.37 11.91
C GLN A 60 -9.89 11.32 10.75
N MET A 61 -9.51 10.75 9.61
CA MET A 61 -9.14 11.53 8.42
C MET A 61 -10.34 11.80 7.50
N ASN A 62 -11.33 10.89 7.49
CA ASN A 62 -12.62 10.99 6.80
C ASN A 62 -12.50 11.36 5.30
N ASN A 63 -11.49 10.83 4.60
CA ASN A 63 -11.29 11.08 3.16
C ASN A 63 -12.29 10.31 2.28
N VAL A 64 -12.81 9.16 2.74
CA VAL A 64 -13.79 8.37 1.98
C VAL A 64 -15.16 9.07 1.95
N GLU A 65 -15.65 9.49 3.12
CA GLU A 65 -16.98 10.13 3.27
C GLU A 65 -16.99 11.59 2.85
N ASN A 66 -15.89 12.33 3.10
CA ASN A 66 -15.76 13.72 2.70
C ASN A 66 -14.66 13.86 1.64
N ARG A 67 -15.01 14.38 0.47
CA ARG A 67 -14.72 15.78 0.10
C ARG A 67 -14.92 16.05 -1.40
N THR A 68 -15.32 17.28 -1.70
CA THR A 68 -15.16 17.93 -3.02
C THR A 68 -13.72 18.39 -3.32
N GLU A 69 -12.80 18.30 -2.34
CA GLU A 69 -11.37 18.64 -2.46
C GLU A 69 -10.45 17.71 -1.66
N PRO A 70 -9.21 17.38 -2.05
CA PRO A 70 -8.33 16.53 -1.23
C PRO A 70 -7.92 17.15 0.13
N SER A 71 -7.62 16.32 1.15
CA SER A 71 -7.09 16.76 2.44
C SER A 71 -5.73 17.47 2.33
N GLU A 72 -5.39 18.33 3.30
CA GLU A 72 -4.06 18.96 3.33
C GLU A 72 -2.96 17.89 3.40
N TYR A 73 -3.24 16.80 4.12
CA TYR A 73 -2.40 15.61 4.21
C TYR A 73 -2.18 14.98 2.83
N THR A 74 -3.26 14.65 2.12
CA THR A 74 -3.22 14.05 0.77
C THR A 74 -2.49 14.95 -0.24
N LYS A 75 -2.77 16.26 -0.22
CA LYS A 75 -2.09 17.25 -1.09
C LYS A 75 -0.58 17.28 -0.81
N ALA A 76 -0.18 17.26 0.47
CA ALA A 76 1.21 17.31 0.86
C ALA A 76 1.97 16.00 0.50
N ILE A 77 1.36 14.84 0.74
CA ILE A 77 1.91 13.53 0.36
C ILE A 77 2.19 13.47 -1.15
N LYS A 78 1.19 13.80 -1.98
CA LYS A 78 1.31 13.74 -3.44
C LYS A 78 2.45 14.63 -3.95
N LEU A 79 2.60 15.83 -3.40
CA LEU A 79 3.69 16.75 -3.75
C LEU A 79 5.05 16.22 -3.27
N ALA A 80 5.13 15.69 -2.05
CA ALA A 80 6.37 15.14 -1.49
C ALA A 80 6.91 13.99 -2.35
N LEU A 81 6.07 13.01 -2.70
CA LEU A 81 6.44 11.84 -3.50
C LEU A 81 6.79 12.21 -4.95
N GLY A 82 6.03 13.13 -5.55
CA GLY A 82 6.38 13.71 -6.84
C GLY A 82 7.75 14.40 -6.80
N GLY A 83 8.05 15.09 -5.70
CA GLY A 83 9.34 15.74 -5.45
C GLY A 83 10.50 14.75 -5.41
N VAL A 84 10.35 13.66 -4.65
CA VAL A 84 11.34 12.56 -4.59
C VAL A 84 11.61 12.02 -6.00
N SER A 85 10.56 11.72 -6.75
CA SER A 85 10.65 11.21 -8.12
C SER A 85 11.36 12.18 -9.06
N ALA A 86 11.03 13.47 -8.96
CA ALA A 86 11.63 14.50 -9.78
C ALA A 86 13.14 14.66 -9.49
N PHE A 87 13.56 14.53 -8.23
CA PHE A 87 14.96 14.55 -7.84
C PHE A 87 15.75 13.34 -8.35
N VAL A 88 15.15 12.15 -8.29
CA VAL A 88 15.78 10.91 -8.79
C VAL A 88 15.95 10.95 -10.31
N ARG A 89 14.94 11.43 -11.04
CA ARG A 89 14.96 11.51 -12.51
C ARG A 89 15.85 12.61 -13.05
N ASP A 90 15.98 13.70 -12.31
CA ASP A 90 16.76 14.87 -12.72
C ASP A 90 17.61 15.40 -11.56
N PRO A 91 18.84 14.87 -11.40
CA PRO A 91 19.77 15.33 -10.37
C PRO A 91 20.07 16.84 -10.43
N PHE A 92 19.84 17.47 -11.59
CA PHE A 92 20.07 18.89 -11.83
C PHE A 92 18.82 19.76 -11.71
N ILE A 93 17.67 19.21 -11.26
CA ILE A 93 16.41 19.93 -11.16
C ILE A 93 16.50 21.23 -10.33
N LYS A 94 17.40 21.28 -9.34
CA LYS A 94 17.63 22.48 -8.50
C LYS A 94 18.12 23.68 -9.32
N PHE A 95 18.83 23.43 -10.42
CA PHE A 95 19.39 24.47 -11.28
C PHE A 95 18.40 24.95 -12.35
N LYS A 96 17.24 24.29 -12.51
CA LYS A 96 16.20 24.67 -13.48
C LYS A 96 15.28 25.73 -12.89
N TYR A 97 15.48 27.00 -13.25
CA TYR A 97 14.68 28.13 -12.74
C TYR A 97 13.17 27.92 -12.91
N SER A 98 12.75 27.30 -14.03
CA SER A 98 11.34 27.00 -14.32
C SER A 98 10.71 26.03 -13.33
N LYS A 99 11.51 25.28 -12.57
CA LYS A 99 11.07 24.32 -11.55
C LYS A 99 11.16 24.87 -10.13
N TRP A 100 11.65 26.10 -9.92
CA TRP A 100 11.84 26.65 -8.57
C TRP A 100 10.54 26.79 -7.78
N LYS A 101 9.45 27.20 -8.42
CA LYS A 101 8.12 27.24 -7.78
C LYS A 101 7.70 25.85 -7.30
N TYR A 102 7.79 24.85 -8.18
CA TYR A 102 7.49 23.46 -7.84
C TYR A 102 8.35 22.95 -6.69
N LEU A 103 9.67 23.21 -6.70
CA LEU A 103 10.57 22.82 -5.62
C LEU A 103 10.26 23.55 -4.29
N ALA A 104 9.80 24.80 -4.34
CA ALA A 104 9.33 25.52 -3.17
C ALA A 104 8.04 24.90 -2.60
N ASP A 105 7.10 24.52 -3.48
CA ASP A 105 5.86 23.84 -3.10
C ASP A 105 6.15 22.45 -2.49
N VAL A 106 7.10 21.68 -3.04
CA VAL A 106 7.58 20.41 -2.46
C VAL A 106 8.19 20.62 -1.06
N LYS A 107 9.04 21.64 -0.89
CA LYS A 107 9.61 21.96 0.43
C LYS A 107 8.53 22.37 1.44
N LYS A 108 7.50 23.12 1.00
CA LYS A 108 6.36 23.48 1.82
C LYS A 108 5.58 22.23 2.23
N ALA A 109 5.29 21.33 1.29
CA ALA A 109 4.61 20.07 1.56
C ALA A 109 5.36 19.21 2.59
N MET A 110 6.68 19.05 2.47
CA MET A 110 7.49 18.32 3.46
C MET A 110 7.41 18.95 4.85
N ARG A 111 7.42 20.29 4.94
CA ARG A 111 7.24 20.99 6.24
C ARG A 111 5.85 20.77 6.81
N THR A 112 4.81 20.82 5.97
CA THR A 112 3.43 20.53 6.38
C THR A 112 3.33 19.12 6.97
N LEU A 113 3.88 18.09 6.31
CA LEU A 113 3.89 16.72 6.83
C LEU A 113 4.58 16.61 8.20
N ARG A 114 5.71 17.30 8.40
CA ARG A 114 6.38 17.36 9.71
C ARG A 114 5.54 18.04 10.77
N VAL A 115 4.90 19.17 10.43
CA VAL A 115 4.03 19.90 11.36
C VAL A 115 2.86 19.04 11.81
N LEU A 116 2.20 18.36 10.87
CA LEU A 116 1.10 17.44 11.16
C LEU A 116 1.56 16.28 12.05
N SER A 117 2.71 15.67 11.73
CA SER A 117 3.30 14.61 12.55
C SER A 117 3.61 15.08 13.98
N LYS A 118 4.13 16.30 14.13
CA LYS A 118 4.39 16.90 15.44
C LYS A 118 3.11 17.18 16.21
N GLN A 119 2.06 17.66 15.54
CA GLN A 119 0.76 17.88 16.17
C GLN A 119 0.18 16.57 16.73
N SER A 120 0.19 15.49 15.94
CA SER A 120 -0.25 14.16 16.39
C SER A 120 0.56 13.66 17.58
N PHE A 121 1.89 13.83 17.54
CA PHE A 121 2.78 13.47 18.65
C PHE A 121 2.46 14.26 19.92
N ASP A 122 2.37 15.58 19.83
CA ASP A 122 2.12 16.47 20.97
C ASP A 122 0.73 16.22 21.58
N GLU A 123 -0.27 15.95 20.74
CA GLU A 123 -1.63 15.62 21.19
C GLU A 123 -1.67 14.30 21.95
N ARG A 124 -1.06 13.24 21.39
CA ARG A 124 -0.97 11.94 22.08
C ARG A 124 -0.18 12.03 23.37
N LYS A 125 0.93 12.78 23.37
CA LYS A 125 1.73 13.01 24.59
C LYS A 125 0.89 13.66 25.69
N LYS A 126 0.09 14.68 25.36
CA LYS A 126 -0.81 15.33 26.33
C LYS A 126 -1.87 14.38 26.87
N GLN A 127 -2.42 13.49 26.04
CA GLN A 127 -3.39 12.46 26.49
C GLN A 127 -2.74 11.52 27.53
N ILE A 128 -1.53 11.05 27.28
CA ILE A 128 -0.78 10.20 28.22
C ILE A 128 -0.50 10.95 29.53
N GLU A 129 -0.05 12.20 29.47
CA GLU A 129 0.25 13.03 30.65
C GLU A 129 -0.99 13.32 31.52
N ARG A 130 -2.18 13.39 30.91
CA ARG A 130 -3.46 13.56 31.62
C ARG A 130 -3.98 12.27 32.25
N GLY A 131 -3.41 11.12 31.90
CA GLY A 131 -3.94 9.81 32.27
C GLY A 131 -5.20 9.42 31.48
N ASP A 132 -5.41 10.03 30.30
CA ASP A 132 -6.50 9.67 29.41
C ASP A 132 -6.26 8.26 28.83
N TYR A 133 -7.33 7.55 28.48
CA TYR A 133 -7.19 6.30 27.73
C TYR A 133 -6.54 6.57 26.37
N THR A 134 -5.46 5.84 26.07
CA THR A 134 -4.80 5.87 24.77
C THR A 134 -4.79 4.46 24.16
N PRO A 135 -5.18 4.31 22.88
CA PRO A 135 -5.12 3.02 22.22
C PRO A 135 -3.66 2.54 22.11
N ASP A 136 -3.42 1.25 22.15
CA ASP A 136 -2.08 0.68 21.92
C ASP A 136 -1.78 0.62 20.41
N ASP A 137 -1.68 1.78 19.77
CA ASP A 137 -1.37 1.93 18.35
C ASP A 137 0.10 2.31 18.07
N ILE A 138 0.45 2.46 16.80
CA ILE A 138 1.80 2.82 16.35
C ILE A 138 2.22 4.16 16.98
N LEU A 139 1.32 5.15 17.00
CA LEU A 139 1.59 6.45 17.60
C LEU A 139 1.85 6.34 19.11
N ASN A 140 1.07 5.54 19.84
CA ASN A 140 1.24 5.33 21.27
C ASN A 140 2.59 4.69 21.55
N PHE A 141 2.96 3.68 20.76
CA PHE A 141 4.26 3.04 20.84
C PHE A 141 5.40 4.03 20.61
N LEU A 142 5.34 4.85 19.57
CA LEU A 142 6.37 5.86 19.27
C LEU A 142 6.47 6.93 20.36
N VAL A 143 5.34 7.37 20.92
CA VAL A 143 5.32 8.35 22.02
C VAL A 143 5.88 7.73 23.31
N LYS A 144 5.44 6.53 23.69
CA LYS A 144 5.97 5.81 24.87
C LYS A 144 7.48 5.57 24.73
N MET A 145 7.94 5.13 23.55
CA MET A 145 9.36 4.94 23.26
C MET A 145 10.18 6.21 23.50
N LYS A 146 9.66 7.39 23.10
CA LYS A 146 10.31 8.68 23.34
C LYS A 146 10.25 9.12 24.82
N LEU A 147 9.19 8.81 25.53
CA LEU A 147 9.06 9.12 26.97
C LEU A 147 10.00 8.25 27.82
N GLU A 148 10.15 6.96 27.46
CA GLU A 148 11.01 6.01 28.15
C GLU A 148 12.50 6.19 27.82
N ASN A 149 12.82 6.77 26.66
CA ASN A 149 14.18 7.00 26.19
C ASN A 149 14.36 8.50 25.85
N PRO A 150 14.49 9.40 26.85
CA PRO A 150 14.54 10.84 26.63
C PRO A 150 15.68 11.31 25.71
N GLU A 151 16.76 10.54 25.62
CA GLU A 151 17.93 10.75 24.77
C GLU A 151 17.70 10.51 23.27
N LEU A 152 16.63 9.79 22.89
CA LEU A 152 16.26 9.64 21.48
C LEU A 152 16.00 11.01 20.86
N ASP A 153 16.50 11.27 19.66
CA ASP A 153 16.17 12.53 18.99
C ASP A 153 14.67 12.59 18.68
N GLY A 154 14.00 13.68 19.11
CA GLY A 154 12.59 13.88 18.82
C GLY A 154 12.32 13.95 17.32
N GLU A 155 13.29 14.41 16.52
CA GLU A 155 13.16 14.47 15.07
C GLU A 155 13.06 13.06 14.43
N VAL A 156 13.72 12.05 15.01
CA VAL A 156 13.63 10.65 14.55
C VAL A 156 12.21 10.11 14.75
N ILE A 157 11.54 10.47 15.85
CA ILE A 157 10.15 10.07 16.09
C ILE A 157 9.21 10.69 15.07
N LEU A 158 9.43 11.96 14.71
CA LEU A 158 8.64 12.64 13.68
C LEU A 158 8.88 12.03 12.28
N ASP A 159 10.11 11.58 12.01
CA ASP A 159 10.46 10.85 10.79
C ASP A 159 9.74 9.51 10.71
N ASP A 160 9.69 8.75 11.82
CA ASP A 160 8.97 7.48 11.88
C ASP A 160 7.46 7.66 11.67
N ILE A 161 6.85 8.65 12.33
CA ILE A 161 5.43 9.00 12.14
C ILE A 161 5.16 9.30 10.66
N THR A 162 5.94 10.19 10.05
CA THR A 162 5.81 10.55 8.63
C THR A 162 5.99 9.32 7.72
N THR A 163 6.94 8.46 8.04
CA THR A 163 7.24 7.24 7.28
C THR A 163 6.08 6.27 7.29
N PHE A 164 5.48 5.98 8.44
CA PHE A 164 4.36 5.04 8.56
C PHE A 164 3.13 5.51 7.79
N PHE A 165 2.82 6.80 7.82
CA PHE A 165 1.72 7.37 7.04
C PHE A 165 1.94 7.23 5.53
N LEU A 166 3.12 7.60 5.04
CA LEU A 166 3.44 7.52 3.61
C LEU A 166 3.48 6.06 3.12
N ALA A 167 4.21 5.21 3.83
CA ALA A 167 4.46 3.83 3.42
C ALA A 167 3.20 2.96 3.53
N GLY A 168 2.37 3.18 4.56
CA GLY A 168 1.15 2.40 4.81
C GLY A 168 0.00 2.70 3.85
N GLN A 169 -0.03 3.89 3.25
CA GLN A 169 -1.11 4.30 2.35
C GLN A 169 -0.80 3.94 0.88
N GLU A 170 0.21 4.59 0.29
CA GLU A 170 0.37 4.64 -1.17
C GLU A 170 0.63 3.24 -1.77
N THR A 171 1.41 2.41 -1.07
CA THR A 171 1.77 1.07 -1.57
C THR A 171 0.56 0.13 -1.61
N SER A 172 -0.27 0.12 -0.56
CA SER A 172 -1.52 -0.66 -0.52
C SER A 172 -2.50 -0.20 -1.59
N ALA A 173 -2.67 1.11 -1.76
CA ALA A 173 -3.58 1.66 -2.76
C ALA A 173 -3.18 1.23 -4.19
N ASN A 174 -1.90 1.31 -4.52
CA ASN A 174 -1.39 0.89 -5.83
C ASN A 174 -1.57 -0.61 -6.07
N LEU A 175 -1.32 -1.45 -5.06
CA LEU A 175 -1.57 -2.90 -5.12
C LEU A 175 -3.04 -3.17 -5.46
N LEU A 176 -3.97 -2.56 -4.73
CA LEU A 176 -5.40 -2.72 -4.93
C LEU A 176 -5.83 -2.30 -6.34
N SER A 177 -5.33 -1.17 -6.84
CA SER A 177 -5.63 -0.70 -8.20
C SER A 177 -5.11 -1.65 -9.27
N PHE A 178 -3.89 -2.17 -9.14
CA PHE A 178 -3.36 -3.17 -10.07
C PHE A 178 -4.14 -4.48 -9.99
N ALA A 179 -4.56 -4.90 -8.80
CA ALA A 179 -5.36 -6.12 -8.62
C ALA A 179 -6.70 -6.01 -9.37
N LEU A 180 -7.41 -4.87 -9.27
CA LEU A 180 -8.64 -4.66 -10.03
C LEU A 180 -8.41 -4.72 -11.55
N ILE A 181 -7.34 -4.09 -12.05
CA ILE A 181 -6.98 -4.15 -13.47
C ILE A 181 -6.71 -5.60 -13.91
N CYS A 182 -5.92 -6.33 -13.13
CA CYS A 182 -5.59 -7.72 -13.45
C CYS A 182 -6.83 -8.62 -13.44
N LEU A 183 -7.70 -8.46 -12.45
CA LEU A 183 -8.95 -9.22 -12.35
C LEU A 183 -9.89 -8.93 -13.53
N TRP A 184 -10.04 -7.67 -13.93
CA TRP A 184 -10.87 -7.32 -15.08
C TRP A 184 -10.33 -7.91 -16.40
N GLN A 185 -9.00 -7.91 -16.58
CA GLN A 185 -8.35 -8.49 -17.76
C GLN A 185 -8.42 -10.02 -17.81
N ASN A 186 -8.61 -10.70 -16.68
CA ASN A 186 -8.58 -12.16 -16.56
C ASN A 186 -9.89 -12.67 -15.95
N LYS A 187 -10.95 -12.74 -16.78
CA LYS A 187 -12.31 -13.06 -16.35
C LYS A 187 -12.43 -14.43 -15.67
N ASP A 188 -11.70 -15.43 -16.15
CA ASP A 188 -11.64 -16.76 -15.54
C ASP A 188 -11.08 -16.73 -14.11
N VAL A 189 -10.05 -15.91 -13.86
CA VAL A 189 -9.51 -15.67 -12.52
C VAL A 189 -10.54 -14.97 -11.64
N LEU A 190 -11.20 -13.92 -12.16
CA LEU A 190 -12.22 -13.18 -11.41
C LEU A 190 -13.39 -14.09 -11.01
N GLU A 191 -13.91 -14.91 -11.92
CA GLU A 191 -15.02 -15.81 -11.62
C GLU A 191 -14.63 -16.88 -10.59
N ARG A 192 -13.41 -17.43 -10.67
CA ARG A 192 -12.91 -18.35 -9.64
C ARG A 192 -12.72 -17.67 -8.28
N LEU A 193 -12.24 -16.42 -8.26
CA LEU A 193 -12.11 -15.65 -7.04
C LEU A 193 -13.49 -15.35 -6.42
N LYS A 194 -14.49 -14.99 -7.22
CA LYS A 194 -15.87 -14.81 -6.75
C LYS A 194 -16.42 -16.08 -6.11
N ALA A 195 -16.18 -17.24 -6.73
CA ALA A 195 -16.60 -18.54 -6.19
C ALA A 195 -15.96 -18.80 -4.82
N GLU A 196 -14.64 -18.61 -4.66
CA GLU A 196 -13.97 -18.74 -3.36
C GLU A 196 -14.56 -17.78 -2.32
N VAL A 197 -14.75 -16.52 -2.67
CA VAL A 197 -15.28 -15.52 -1.73
C VAL A 197 -16.71 -15.89 -1.32
N SER A 198 -17.55 -16.34 -2.25
CA SER A 198 -18.89 -16.84 -1.96
C SER A 198 -18.86 -18.04 -0.99
N ASP A 199 -17.97 -19.00 -1.22
CA ASP A 199 -17.83 -20.19 -0.35
C ASP A 199 -17.34 -19.85 1.07
N VAL A 200 -16.40 -18.89 1.20
CA VAL A 200 -15.79 -18.57 2.50
C VAL A 200 -16.65 -17.62 3.34
N VAL A 201 -17.19 -16.56 2.71
CA VAL A 201 -17.91 -15.50 3.42
C VAL A 201 -19.39 -15.39 3.06
N GLY A 202 -19.86 -15.98 1.97
CA GLY A 202 -21.27 -15.86 1.53
C GLY A 202 -21.70 -14.39 1.49
N ASP A 203 -22.81 -14.07 2.16
CA ASP A 203 -23.34 -12.70 2.29
C ASP A 203 -22.89 -11.97 3.57
N LYS A 204 -21.89 -12.50 4.29
CA LYS A 204 -21.40 -11.87 5.52
C LYS A 204 -20.97 -10.43 5.22
N HIS A 205 -21.52 -9.48 5.99
CA HIS A 205 -21.09 -8.09 5.93
C HIS A 205 -19.74 -7.88 6.60
N TYR A 206 -19.52 -8.51 7.76
CA TYR A 206 -18.26 -8.43 8.51
C TYR A 206 -17.32 -9.54 8.07
N ILE A 207 -16.10 -9.19 7.62
CA ILE A 207 -15.05 -10.13 7.23
C ILE A 207 -13.97 -10.14 8.31
N SER A 208 -13.73 -11.30 8.93
CA SER A 208 -12.69 -11.47 9.96
C SER A 208 -11.32 -11.77 9.33
N VAL A 209 -10.24 -11.60 10.09
CA VAL A 209 -8.90 -12.06 9.69
C VAL A 209 -8.91 -13.58 9.49
N GLU A 210 -9.67 -14.34 10.29
CA GLU A 210 -9.85 -15.78 10.07
C GLU A 210 -10.48 -16.12 8.73
N ASP A 211 -11.47 -15.33 8.27
CA ASP A 211 -12.05 -15.52 6.94
C ASP A 211 -10.99 -15.24 5.86
N THR A 212 -10.21 -14.16 6.01
CA THR A 212 -9.12 -13.88 5.05
C THR A 212 -8.08 -15.00 4.99
N ASN A 213 -7.80 -15.71 6.09
CA ASN A 213 -6.86 -16.82 6.09
C ASN A 213 -7.34 -18.02 5.26
N LYS A 214 -8.65 -18.17 5.05
CA LYS A 214 -9.25 -19.26 4.25
C LYS A 214 -9.32 -18.95 2.75
N MET A 215 -9.12 -17.70 2.35
CA MET A 215 -9.13 -17.27 0.95
C MET A 215 -7.75 -17.53 0.31
N GLU A 216 -7.45 -18.78 -0.02
CA GLU A 216 -6.15 -19.20 -0.55
C GLU A 216 -5.93 -18.72 -1.99
N TYR A 217 -6.96 -18.73 -2.82
CA TYR A 217 -6.90 -18.24 -4.19
C TYR A 217 -6.75 -16.71 -4.24
N LEU A 218 -7.42 -15.97 -3.36
CA LEU A 218 -7.17 -14.53 -3.22
C LEU A 218 -5.71 -14.23 -2.82
N ASP A 219 -5.10 -15.06 -1.97
CA ASP A 219 -3.67 -14.93 -1.64
C ASP A 219 -2.79 -15.14 -2.89
N MET A 220 -3.11 -16.12 -3.73
CA MET A 220 -2.44 -16.36 -5.01
C MET A 220 -2.61 -15.18 -5.99
N VAL A 221 -3.81 -14.62 -6.09
CA VAL A 221 -4.11 -13.44 -6.92
C VAL A 221 -3.31 -12.22 -6.47
N ILE A 222 -3.25 -11.95 -5.16
CA ILE A 222 -2.45 -10.84 -4.61
C ILE A 222 -0.97 -11.07 -4.88
N LYS A 223 -0.47 -12.29 -4.70
CA LYS A 223 0.92 -12.62 -4.96
C LYS A 223 1.31 -12.41 -6.43
N GLU A 224 0.46 -12.85 -7.35
CA GLU A 224 0.65 -12.66 -8.79
C GLU A 224 0.54 -11.20 -9.21
N THR A 225 -0.38 -10.46 -8.59
CA THR A 225 -0.45 -8.99 -8.75
C THR A 225 0.84 -8.32 -8.31
N LEU A 226 1.39 -8.67 -7.14
CA LEU A 226 2.67 -8.15 -6.66
C LEU A 226 3.87 -8.63 -7.47
N ARG A 227 3.77 -9.78 -8.14
CA ARG A 227 4.82 -10.29 -9.04
C ARG A 227 4.95 -9.38 -10.24
N LEU A 228 3.83 -9.09 -10.91
CA LEU A 228 3.79 -8.24 -12.08
C LEU A 228 3.88 -6.76 -11.73
N TYR A 229 3.18 -6.30 -10.70
CA TYR A 229 3.06 -4.87 -10.40
C TYR A 229 3.43 -4.56 -8.95
N PRO A 230 4.69 -4.83 -8.52
CA PRO A 230 5.16 -4.48 -7.18
C PRO A 230 5.21 -2.96 -7.00
N PRO A 231 4.44 -2.36 -6.08
CA PRO A 231 4.50 -0.91 -5.84
C PRO A 231 5.90 -0.44 -5.43
N ALA A 232 6.65 -1.26 -4.69
CA ALA A 232 8.06 -1.04 -4.38
C ALA A 232 8.94 -1.99 -5.23
N PRO A 233 9.35 -1.60 -6.44
CA PRO A 233 9.98 -2.50 -7.40
C PRO A 233 11.45 -2.84 -7.05
N ASN A 234 12.12 -1.96 -6.30
CA ASN A 234 13.56 -1.98 -6.11
C ASN A 234 13.94 -1.80 -4.63
N THR A 235 15.06 -2.39 -4.22
CA THR A 235 15.75 -2.10 -2.96
C THR A 235 17.24 -1.92 -3.21
N PHE A 236 17.93 -1.18 -2.34
CA PHE A 236 19.35 -0.88 -2.48
C PHE A 236 20.15 -1.41 -1.31
N ARG A 237 21.36 -1.88 -1.56
CA ARG A 237 22.37 -2.24 -0.55
C ARG A 237 23.69 -1.58 -0.90
N GLU A 238 24.53 -1.35 0.10
CA GLU A 238 25.91 -0.92 -0.12
C GLU A 238 26.84 -1.99 0.43
N ASN A 239 27.80 -2.45 -0.37
CA ASN A 239 28.81 -3.41 0.07
C ASN A 239 29.92 -2.68 0.85
N LYS A 240 30.25 -3.17 2.04
CA LYS A 240 31.28 -2.55 2.90
C LYS A 240 32.72 -2.97 2.57
N THR A 241 32.86 -4.04 1.80
CA THR A 241 34.13 -4.62 1.38
C THR A 241 34.05 -4.93 -0.11
N ASP A 242 35.18 -5.11 -0.76
CA ASP A 242 35.21 -5.67 -2.11
C ASP A 242 34.51 -7.03 -2.10
N ILE A 243 33.64 -7.27 -3.08
CA ILE A 243 32.92 -8.54 -3.24
C ILE A 243 33.03 -9.03 -4.68
N GLU A 244 32.76 -10.32 -4.88
CA GLU A 244 32.62 -10.90 -6.21
C GLU A 244 31.25 -11.58 -6.34
N ILE A 245 30.47 -11.20 -7.34
CA ILE A 245 29.15 -11.78 -7.63
C ILE A 245 29.19 -12.33 -9.05
N GLN A 246 28.99 -13.63 -9.24
CA GLN A 246 28.96 -14.27 -10.57
C GLN A 246 30.20 -13.91 -11.44
N GLY A 247 31.39 -13.83 -10.83
CA GLY A 247 32.63 -13.46 -11.51
C GLY A 247 32.87 -11.94 -11.66
N TYR A 248 31.90 -11.10 -11.31
CA TYR A 248 32.02 -9.64 -11.35
C TYR A 248 32.59 -9.12 -10.03
N LYS A 249 33.76 -8.47 -10.10
CA LYS A 249 34.38 -7.79 -8.95
C LYS A 249 33.72 -6.43 -8.72
N ILE A 250 33.19 -6.23 -7.52
CA ILE A 250 32.46 -5.02 -7.11
C ILE A 250 33.22 -4.37 -5.95
N PRO A 251 33.78 -3.15 -6.13
CA PRO A 251 34.53 -2.46 -5.09
C PRO A 251 33.68 -2.07 -3.87
N ALA A 252 34.29 -2.00 -2.69
CA ALA A 252 33.67 -1.46 -1.48
C ALA A 252 33.05 -0.07 -1.72
N GLY A 253 31.92 0.20 -1.07
CA GLY A 253 31.16 1.45 -1.21
C GLY A 253 30.26 1.51 -2.45
N THR A 254 30.00 0.39 -3.13
CA THR A 254 29.13 0.35 -4.31
C THR A 254 27.67 0.14 -3.91
N GLY A 255 26.79 1.02 -4.42
CA GLY A 255 25.34 0.83 -4.34
C GLY A 255 24.85 -0.25 -5.30
N ILE A 256 24.27 -1.33 -4.77
CA ILE A 256 23.72 -2.46 -5.50
C ILE A 256 22.20 -2.36 -5.47
N MET A 257 21.59 -2.17 -6.64
CA MET A 257 20.14 -2.21 -6.80
C MET A 257 19.68 -3.64 -7.07
N ILE A 258 18.67 -4.08 -6.32
CA ILE A 258 18.04 -5.39 -6.46
C ILE A 258 16.57 -5.15 -6.79
N SER A 259 16.10 -5.70 -7.91
CA SER A 259 14.77 -5.41 -8.44
C SER A 259 13.89 -6.66 -8.47
N THR A 260 12.82 -6.65 -7.67
CA THR A 260 11.80 -7.70 -7.75
C THR A 260 10.95 -7.57 -9.01
N PHE A 261 10.85 -6.36 -9.57
CA PHE A 261 10.13 -6.10 -10.82
C PHE A 261 10.83 -6.72 -12.02
N VAL A 262 12.17 -6.61 -12.07
CA VAL A 262 12.98 -7.22 -13.13
C VAL A 262 13.05 -8.73 -12.94
N SER A 263 13.41 -9.22 -11.74
CA SER A 263 13.58 -10.65 -11.51
C SER A 263 12.29 -11.44 -11.80
N SER A 264 11.14 -10.85 -11.48
CA SER A 264 9.84 -11.48 -11.73
C SER A 264 9.43 -11.59 -13.19
N ARG A 265 10.15 -10.89 -14.09
CA ARG A 265 9.91 -10.84 -15.54
C ARG A 265 10.93 -11.59 -16.37
N LEU A 266 11.94 -12.18 -15.73
CA LEU A 266 12.91 -13.01 -16.43
C LEU A 266 12.31 -14.39 -16.67
N GLU A 267 12.25 -14.79 -17.94
CA GLU A 267 11.70 -16.10 -18.36
C GLU A 267 12.47 -17.28 -17.75
N GLU A 268 13.75 -17.09 -17.44
CA GLU A 268 14.58 -18.04 -16.69
C GLU A 268 13.97 -18.43 -15.33
N PHE A 269 13.28 -17.49 -14.67
CA PHE A 269 12.68 -17.70 -13.36
C PHE A 269 11.16 -17.88 -13.43
N PHE A 270 10.50 -17.30 -14.43
CA PHE A 270 9.06 -17.30 -14.60
C PHE A 270 8.69 -17.57 -16.06
N PRO A 271 8.34 -18.81 -16.44
CA PRO A 271 7.87 -19.13 -17.79
C PRO A 271 6.64 -18.31 -18.18
N GLU A 272 6.57 -17.82 -19.42
CA GLU A 272 5.54 -16.85 -19.85
C GLU A 272 5.40 -15.66 -18.88
N PRO A 273 6.49 -14.91 -18.60
CA PRO A 273 6.59 -14.02 -17.44
C PRO A 273 5.56 -12.89 -17.43
N LEU A 274 4.98 -12.53 -18.57
CA LEU A 274 3.98 -11.46 -18.68
C LEU A 274 2.53 -11.97 -18.53
N LYS A 275 2.31 -13.28 -18.55
CA LYS A 275 0.99 -13.88 -18.31
C LYS A 275 0.65 -13.80 -16.83
N PHE A 276 -0.52 -13.24 -16.52
CA PHE A 276 -1.09 -13.23 -15.17
C PHE A 276 -1.64 -14.63 -14.86
N ASP A 277 -0.95 -15.37 -13.99
CA ASP A 277 -1.32 -16.73 -13.62
C ASP A 277 -1.17 -16.94 -12.09
N PRO A 278 -2.26 -16.82 -11.31
CA PRO A 278 -2.24 -17.06 -9.87
C PRO A 278 -1.73 -18.45 -9.47
N GLU A 279 -1.91 -19.49 -10.30
CA GLU A 279 -1.49 -20.87 -9.98
C GLU A 279 0.03 -21.03 -9.85
N ARG A 280 0.81 -20.04 -10.31
CA ARG A 280 2.26 -19.99 -10.02
C ARG A 280 2.55 -20.03 -8.51
N PHE A 281 1.63 -19.49 -7.71
CA PHE A 281 1.74 -19.40 -6.26
C PHE A 281 0.99 -20.50 -5.51
N ASN A 282 0.56 -21.55 -6.22
CA ASN A 282 -0.05 -22.72 -5.60
C ASN A 282 0.95 -23.38 -4.63
N PRO A 283 0.62 -23.45 -3.32
CA PRO A 283 1.55 -23.97 -2.30
C PRO A 283 1.89 -25.45 -2.49
N ALA A 284 1.04 -26.22 -3.18
CA ALA A 284 1.27 -27.65 -3.42
C ALA A 284 2.36 -27.91 -4.47
N GLU A 285 2.67 -26.95 -5.33
CA GLU A 285 3.51 -27.16 -6.51
C GLU A 285 4.91 -26.52 -6.40
N ASN A 286 5.11 -25.62 -5.43
CA ASN A 286 6.38 -24.96 -5.13
C ASN A 286 7.14 -24.47 -6.39
N ARG A 287 6.44 -23.80 -7.30
CA ARG A 287 6.95 -23.41 -8.63
C ARG A 287 7.89 -22.21 -8.62
N ILE A 288 7.98 -21.46 -7.52
CA ILE A 288 8.72 -20.20 -7.46
C ILE A 288 10.16 -20.44 -7.03
N PRO A 289 11.17 -20.12 -7.88
CA PRO A 289 12.56 -20.22 -7.48
C PRO A 289 12.88 -19.33 -6.27
N SER A 290 13.82 -19.77 -5.45
CA SER A 290 14.25 -19.00 -4.28
C SER A 290 14.84 -17.65 -4.68
N TYR A 291 14.53 -16.60 -3.91
CA TYR A 291 15.06 -15.23 -4.09
C TYR A 291 14.71 -14.54 -5.42
N THR A 292 13.74 -15.03 -6.21
CA THR A 292 13.31 -14.38 -7.46
C THR A 292 12.02 -13.55 -7.31
N TYR A 293 11.34 -13.70 -6.18
CA TYR A 293 10.12 -12.98 -5.81
C TYR A 293 10.25 -12.41 -4.39
N PHE A 294 10.24 -11.08 -4.25
CA PHE A 294 10.41 -10.40 -2.97
C PHE A 294 9.77 -9.01 -2.94
N PRO A 295 8.44 -8.88 -3.19
CA PRO A 295 7.75 -7.59 -3.23
C PRO A 295 7.76 -6.84 -1.89
N PHE A 296 8.01 -7.53 -0.78
CA PHE A 296 8.18 -6.96 0.56
C PHE A 296 9.65 -6.96 1.04
N THR A 297 10.60 -7.09 0.10
CA THR A 297 12.04 -7.37 0.34
C THR A 297 12.29 -8.59 1.23
N LEU A 298 13.55 -8.82 1.60
CA LEU A 298 13.99 -9.98 2.40
C LEU A 298 15.01 -9.57 3.47
N GLY A 299 15.16 -10.44 4.48
CA GLY A 299 16.11 -10.27 5.57
C GLY A 299 15.68 -9.23 6.62
N PRO A 300 16.61 -8.64 7.37
CA PRO A 300 16.30 -7.79 8.54
C PRO A 300 15.61 -6.46 8.16
N ARG A 301 15.58 -6.10 6.87
CA ARG A 301 14.90 -4.91 6.35
C ARG A 301 13.62 -5.24 5.59
N THR A 302 13.07 -6.45 5.77
CA THR A 302 11.74 -6.83 5.28
C THR A 302 10.69 -5.81 5.72
N CYS A 303 9.67 -5.60 4.89
CA CYS A 303 8.58 -4.69 5.21
C CYS A 303 7.93 -5.08 6.55
N ILE A 304 7.92 -4.15 7.50
CA ILE A 304 7.32 -4.36 8.83
C ILE A 304 5.79 -4.45 8.75
N GLY A 305 5.18 -3.80 7.76
CA GLY A 305 3.74 -3.78 7.51
C GLY A 305 3.23 -4.87 6.55
N LYS A 306 4.04 -5.89 6.23
CA LYS A 306 3.67 -6.93 5.25
C LYS A 306 2.33 -7.59 5.58
N ASP A 307 2.19 -8.12 6.79
CA ASP A 307 0.98 -8.84 7.18
C ASP A 307 -0.24 -7.91 7.24
N PHE A 308 -0.04 -6.66 7.69
CA PHE A 308 -1.07 -5.62 7.71
C PHE A 308 -1.59 -5.35 6.29
N GLY A 309 -0.71 -5.03 5.33
CA GLY A 309 -1.09 -4.69 3.97
C GLY A 309 -1.72 -5.86 3.20
N VAL A 310 -1.27 -7.09 3.44
CA VAL A 310 -1.90 -8.28 2.84
C VAL A 310 -3.31 -8.50 3.40
N ILE A 311 -3.49 -8.42 4.72
CA ILE A 311 -4.82 -8.56 5.34
C ILE A 311 -5.77 -7.47 4.85
N GLU A 312 -5.33 -6.21 4.86
CA GLU A 312 -6.06 -5.07 4.33
C GLU A 312 -6.50 -5.31 2.88
N ALA A 313 -5.57 -5.71 2.01
CA ALA A 313 -5.86 -5.97 0.61
C ALA A 313 -6.88 -7.11 0.43
N LYS A 314 -6.76 -8.20 1.21
CA LYS A 314 -7.72 -9.31 1.16
C LYS A 314 -9.12 -8.87 1.60
N MET A 315 -9.23 -8.14 2.69
CA MET A 315 -10.53 -7.63 3.16
C MET A 315 -11.19 -6.70 2.14
N ILE A 316 -10.43 -5.76 1.55
CA ILE A 316 -10.97 -4.84 0.54
C ILE A 316 -11.41 -5.57 -0.71
N LEU A 317 -10.53 -6.40 -1.30
CA LEU A 317 -10.83 -7.11 -2.55
C LEU A 317 -11.99 -8.08 -2.37
N SER A 318 -12.03 -8.82 -1.27
CA SER A 318 -13.12 -9.74 -0.95
C SER A 318 -14.48 -9.02 -0.88
N LYS A 319 -14.58 -7.86 -0.19
CA LYS A 319 -15.82 -7.07 -0.17
C LYS A 319 -16.21 -6.51 -1.53
N ILE A 320 -15.24 -6.08 -2.34
CA ILE A 320 -15.53 -5.59 -3.69
C ILE A 320 -16.09 -6.71 -4.57
N VAL A 321 -15.42 -7.86 -4.66
CA VAL A 321 -15.86 -8.97 -5.52
C VAL A 321 -17.12 -9.66 -5.01
N GLN A 322 -17.37 -9.62 -3.70
CA GLN A 322 -18.63 -10.11 -3.10
C GLN A 322 -19.82 -9.26 -3.56
N ARG A 323 -19.66 -7.93 -3.65
CA ARG A 323 -20.79 -7.01 -3.81
C ARG A 323 -20.97 -6.44 -5.20
N PHE A 324 -19.92 -6.41 -6.01
CA PHE A 324 -19.94 -5.71 -7.28
C PHE A 324 -19.42 -6.53 -8.44
N ASN A 325 -20.06 -6.31 -9.59
CA ASN A 325 -19.42 -6.43 -10.88
C ASN A 325 -18.81 -5.08 -11.25
N PHE A 326 -17.70 -5.10 -11.99
CA PHE A 326 -17.02 -3.88 -12.42
C PHE A 326 -16.50 -3.99 -13.84
N GLU A 327 -16.59 -2.88 -14.57
CA GLU A 327 -16.11 -2.75 -15.94
C GLU A 327 -15.18 -1.53 -16.02
N MET A 328 -13.97 -1.73 -16.54
CA MET A 328 -12.99 -0.65 -16.72
C MET A 328 -13.44 0.33 -17.81
N ASP A 329 -13.08 1.61 -17.66
CA ASP A 329 -13.32 2.62 -18.70
C ASP A 329 -12.67 2.17 -20.03
N PRO A 330 -13.35 2.28 -21.18
CA PRO A 330 -12.77 1.90 -22.47
C PRO A 330 -11.47 2.65 -22.84
N ASN A 331 -11.24 3.82 -22.25
CA ASN A 331 -10.04 4.64 -22.44
C ASN A 331 -9.01 4.45 -21.29
N GLN A 332 -9.23 3.48 -20.40
CA GLN A 332 -8.31 3.17 -19.31
C GLN A 332 -6.92 2.82 -19.86
N SER A 333 -5.90 3.60 -19.47
CA SER A 333 -4.51 3.27 -19.77
C SER A 333 -4.02 2.17 -18.82
N PHE A 334 -3.39 1.14 -19.39
CA PHE A 334 -2.71 0.06 -18.66
C PHE A 334 -1.21 0.30 -18.48
N ASP A 335 -0.73 1.50 -18.84
CA ASP A 335 0.66 1.89 -18.59
C ASP A 335 0.95 1.97 -17.09
N ILE A 336 2.21 1.70 -16.74
CA ILE A 336 2.73 1.89 -15.39
C ILE A 336 3.37 3.28 -15.30
N GLU A 337 3.04 4.04 -14.25
CA GLU A 337 3.76 5.24 -13.86
C GLU A 337 4.63 4.94 -12.63
N GLU A 338 5.89 5.36 -12.67
CA GLU A 338 6.76 5.39 -11.48
C GLU A 338 6.75 6.81 -10.89
N SER A 339 6.28 6.94 -9.65
CA SER A 339 6.23 8.19 -8.89
C SER A 339 6.56 7.88 -7.43
N ALA A 340 7.81 7.52 -7.15
CA ALA A 340 8.35 6.92 -5.93
C ALA A 340 7.96 5.46 -5.76
N THR A 341 6.70 5.13 -6.05
CA THR A 341 6.19 3.77 -6.18
C THR A 341 5.64 3.54 -7.60
N LEU A 342 5.46 2.28 -8.01
CA LEU A 342 4.75 1.94 -9.23
C LEU A 342 3.24 2.03 -9.01
N LYS A 343 2.52 2.66 -9.94
CA LYS A 343 1.06 2.78 -9.94
C LYS A 343 0.46 2.76 -11.35
N PRO A 344 -0.84 2.49 -11.51
CA PRO A 344 -1.51 2.61 -12.81
C PRO A 344 -1.53 4.06 -13.28
N LYS A 345 -0.93 4.36 -14.43
CA LYS A 345 -0.89 5.72 -14.99
C LYS A 345 -2.29 6.30 -15.23
N GLY A 346 -3.21 5.44 -15.66
CA GLY A 346 -4.59 5.83 -15.96
C GLY A 346 -5.53 5.86 -14.76
N GLY A 347 -5.09 5.66 -13.51
CA GLY A 347 -5.94 5.80 -12.33
C GLY A 347 -6.96 4.67 -12.04
N ALA A 348 -7.02 3.63 -12.89
CA ALA A 348 -7.96 2.51 -12.76
C ALA A 348 -9.43 2.96 -12.68
N PHE A 349 -9.89 3.74 -13.66
CA PHE A 349 -11.29 4.12 -13.80
C PHE A 349 -12.15 2.90 -14.13
N CYS A 350 -13.20 2.69 -13.36
CA CYS A 350 -14.21 1.69 -13.65
C CYS A 350 -15.61 2.14 -13.20
N SER A 351 -16.63 1.55 -13.82
CA SER A 351 -18.02 1.62 -13.39
C SER A 351 -18.43 0.31 -12.71
N PHE A 352 -19.34 0.40 -11.75
CA PHE A 352 -19.81 -0.73 -10.96
C PHE A 352 -21.29 -1.02 -11.21
N THR A 353 -21.66 -2.30 -11.07
CA THR A 353 -23.05 -2.73 -10.84
C THR A 353 -23.07 -3.65 -9.63
N LEU A 354 -24.20 -3.73 -8.93
CA LEU A 354 -24.36 -4.68 -7.83
C LEU A 354 -24.38 -6.11 -8.39
N CYS A 355 -23.83 -7.07 -7.64
CA CYS A 355 -24.05 -8.49 -7.91
C CYS A 355 -25.53 -8.82 -7.70
N ASP A 356 -26.10 -9.66 -8.56
CA ASP A 356 -27.44 -10.20 -8.35
C ASP A 356 -27.41 -11.11 -7.12
N SER A 357 -28.28 -10.83 -6.15
CA SER A 357 -28.42 -11.55 -4.87
C SER A 357 -28.99 -12.95 -5.03
#